data_AF-A0A0S1LJL7-F1
#
_entry.id   AF-A0A0S1LJL7-F1
#
_cell.length_a   1.000
_cell.length_b   1.000
_cell.length_c   1.000
_cell.angle_alpha   90.00
_cell.angle_beta   90.00
_cell.angle_gamma   90.00
#
_symmetry.space_group_name_H-M   'P 1'
#
loop_
_entity.id
_entity.type
_entity.pdbx_description
1 polymer ?
#
loop_
_entity_poly.entity_id
_entity_poly.type
_entity_poly.pdbx_seq_one_letter_code
_entity_poly.pdbx_strand_id
1 'polypeptide(L)'
;MLKVISSLLVYMTASVMAVASPLAHSGEPSGEYPTVNEIPVGEVRLYQIADGVWSHIATQSFDGAVYPSNGLIVRDGDELLLID
;
A
#
# COMPACT_ATOMS: atom_id res chain seq x y z
N MET A 1 -11.06 -16.70 -41.71
CA MET A 1 -12.07 -16.43 -40.66
C MET A 1 -11.58 -16.74 -39.24
N LEU A 2 -10.95 -17.89 -38.98
CA LEU A 2 -10.49 -18.28 -37.62
C LEU A 2 -9.55 -17.26 -36.95
N LYS A 3 -8.62 -16.64 -37.70
CA LYS A 3 -7.72 -15.59 -37.19
C LYS A 3 -8.44 -14.32 -36.72
N VAL A 4 -9.51 -13.92 -37.41
CA VAL A 4 -10.28 -12.70 -37.08
C VAL A 4 -11.10 -12.93 -35.81
N ILE A 5 -11.65 -14.13 -35.64
CA ILE A 5 -12.38 -14.54 -34.43
C ILE A 5 -11.44 -14.57 -33.22
N SER A 6 -10.22 -15.04 -33.40
CA SER A 6 -9.21 -15.10 -32.33
C SER A 6 -8.75 -13.71 -31.88
N SER A 7 -8.52 -12.78 -32.82
CA SER A 7 -8.18 -11.39 -32.47
C SER A 7 -9.32 -10.68 -31.75
N LEU A 8 -10.58 -10.87 -32.20
CA LEU A 8 -11.74 -10.25 -31.56
C LEU A 8 -11.96 -10.75 -30.11
N LEU A 9 -11.70 -12.05 -29.87
CA LEU A 9 -11.80 -12.65 -28.54
C LEU A 9 -10.74 -12.09 -27.57
N VAL A 10 -9.50 -11.91 -28.04
CA VAL A 10 -8.40 -11.34 -27.24
C VAL A 10 -8.67 -9.87 -26.88
N TYR A 11 -9.20 -9.08 -27.82
CA TYR A 11 -9.59 -7.70 -27.54
C TYR A 11 -10.71 -7.60 -26.51
N MET A 12 -11.72 -8.48 -26.59
CA MET A 12 -12.82 -8.51 -25.61
C MET A 12 -12.34 -8.90 -24.21
N THR A 13 -11.40 -9.86 -24.08
CA THR A 13 -10.84 -10.22 -22.76
C THR A 13 -10.03 -9.09 -22.12
N ALA A 14 -9.26 -8.34 -22.92
CA ALA A 14 -8.47 -7.21 -22.42
C ALA A 14 -9.37 -6.02 -22.02
N SER A 15 -10.43 -5.75 -22.78
CA SER A 15 -11.38 -4.69 -22.43
C SER A 15 -12.16 -4.97 -21.16
N VAL A 16 -12.53 -6.23 -20.87
CA VAL A 16 -13.27 -6.58 -19.64
C VAL A 16 -12.39 -6.45 -18.38
N MET A 17 -11.09 -6.77 -18.46
CA MET A 17 -10.16 -6.61 -17.33
C MET A 17 -9.93 -5.14 -16.94
N ALA A 18 -10.01 -4.20 -17.90
CA ALA A 18 -9.82 -2.77 -17.64
C ALA A 18 -11.00 -2.11 -16.93
N VAL A 19 -12.23 -2.59 -17.12
CA VAL A 19 -13.44 -2.02 -16.47
C VAL A 19 -13.67 -2.56 -15.07
N ALA A 20 -13.00 -3.64 -14.70
CA ALA A 20 -13.11 -4.30 -13.40
C ALA A 20 -12.04 -3.85 -12.40
N SER A 21 -11.24 -2.83 -12.73
CA SER A 21 -10.43 -2.15 -11.71
C SER A 21 -11.41 -1.45 -10.76
N PRO A 22 -11.52 -1.87 -9.48
CA PRO A 22 -12.26 -1.10 -8.51
C PRO A 22 -11.66 0.30 -8.55
N LEU A 23 -12.49 1.33 -8.72
CA LEU A 23 -12.06 2.70 -8.43
C LEU A 23 -11.39 2.63 -7.05
N ALA A 24 -10.09 2.89 -6.99
CA ALA A 24 -9.32 2.94 -5.76
C ALA A 24 -10.06 3.90 -4.82
N HIS A 25 -10.83 3.33 -3.91
CA HIS A 25 -11.56 4.10 -2.93
C HIS A 25 -10.49 4.52 -1.92
N SER A 26 -10.05 5.77 -2.00
CA SER A 26 -9.22 6.36 -0.97
C SER A 26 -10.05 6.41 0.31
N GLY A 27 -10.05 5.33 1.07
CA GLY A 27 -10.53 5.36 2.43
C GLY A 27 -9.69 6.38 3.18
N GLU A 28 -10.35 7.38 3.77
CA GLU A 28 -9.68 8.28 4.70
C GLU A 28 -8.94 7.43 5.75
N PRO A 29 -7.67 7.75 6.06
CA PRO A 29 -6.91 7.05 7.08
C PRO A 29 -7.74 6.89 8.36
N SER A 30 -7.98 5.65 8.79
CA SER A 30 -8.79 5.40 9.97
C SER A 30 -7.94 5.66 11.23
N GLY A 31 -8.00 6.90 11.75
CA GLY A 31 -7.44 7.27 13.05
C GLY A 31 -6.31 8.30 13.00
N GLU A 32 -5.84 8.69 14.19
CA GLU A 32 -4.69 9.59 14.35
C GLU A 32 -3.37 8.88 14.03
N TYR A 33 -2.41 9.63 13.50
CA TYR A 33 -1.08 9.12 13.20
C TYR A 33 -0.32 8.85 14.50
N PRO A 34 0.30 7.66 14.68
CA PRO A 34 0.93 7.31 15.95
C PRO A 34 2.19 8.14 16.19
N THR A 35 2.39 8.50 17.45
CA THR A 35 3.51 9.30 17.94
C THR A 35 4.53 8.46 18.71
N VAL A 36 5.71 9.03 18.96
CA VAL A 36 6.83 8.33 19.63
C VAL A 36 6.47 7.72 20.99
N ASN A 37 5.52 8.30 21.72
CA ASN A 37 5.15 7.83 23.06
C ASN A 37 4.21 6.61 23.03
N GLU A 38 3.65 6.28 21.86
CA GLU A 38 2.65 5.23 21.67
C GLU A 38 3.25 3.95 21.10
N ILE A 39 4.53 3.99 20.72
CA ILE A 39 5.25 2.90 20.07
C ILE A 39 6.47 2.56 20.93
N PRO A 40 6.40 1.49 21.75
CA PRO A 40 7.57 0.98 22.47
C PRO A 40 8.70 0.58 21.53
N VAL A 41 9.95 0.78 21.95
CA VAL A 41 11.12 0.36 21.18
C VAL A 41 11.07 -1.15 20.94
N GLY A 42 11.21 -1.56 19.68
CA GLY A 42 11.06 -2.94 19.23
C GLY A 42 9.67 -3.31 18.70
N GLU A 43 8.70 -2.39 18.80
CA GLU A 43 7.40 -2.52 18.13
C GLU A 43 7.33 -1.66 16.86
N VAL A 44 6.43 -2.05 15.95
CA VAL A 44 6.12 -1.30 14.72
C VAL A 44 4.61 -1.10 14.64
N ARG A 45 4.17 0.05 14.15
CA ARG A 45 2.77 0.33 13.80
C ARG A 45 2.65 0.56 12.29
N LEU A 46 1.56 0.09 11.70
CA LEU A 46 1.19 0.40 10.32
C LEU A 46 0.06 1.42 10.33
N TYR A 47 0.21 2.48 9.55
CA TYR A 47 -0.81 3.51 9.36
C TYR A 47 -1.16 3.60 7.88
N GLN A 48 -2.40 3.29 7.52
CA GLN A 48 -2.84 3.38 6.13
C GLN A 48 -3.00 4.84 5.71
N ILE A 49 -2.27 5.26 4.67
CA ILE A 49 -2.36 6.63 4.12
C ILE A 49 -3.40 6.69 3.01
N ALA A 50 -3.47 5.63 2.19
CA ALA A 50 -4.39 5.49 1.08
C ALA A 50 -4.62 4.00 0.77
N ASP A 51 -5.48 3.70 -0.21
CA ASP A 51 -5.59 2.34 -0.74
C ASP A 51 -4.24 1.87 -1.28
N GLY A 52 -3.77 0.72 -0.82
CA GLY A 52 -2.48 0.17 -1.21
C GLY A 52 -1.24 0.91 -0.69
N VAL A 53 -1.36 1.92 0.18
CA VAL A 53 -0.23 2.69 0.70
C VAL A 53 -0.31 2.83 2.22
N TRP A 54 0.73 2.36 2.91
CA TRP A 54 0.86 2.45 4.37
C TRP A 54 2.18 3.09 4.76
N SER A 55 2.19 3.87 5.84
CA SER A 55 3.42 4.14 6.57
C SER A 55 3.68 3.04 7.59
N HIS A 56 4.93 2.63 7.76
CA HIS A 56 5.36 1.85 8.91
C HIS A 56 6.16 2.75 9.85
N ILE A 57 5.83 2.72 11.13
CA ILE A 57 6.41 3.62 12.14
C ILE A 57 7.03 2.77 13.23
N ALA A 58 8.32 2.99 13.49
CA ALA A 58 9.08 2.34 14.54
C ALA A 58 9.77 3.40 15.41
N THR A 59 10.14 3.03 16.63
CA THR A 59 10.92 3.90 17.52
C THR A 59 12.25 3.24 17.88
N GLN A 60 13.27 4.07 18.08
CA GLN A 60 14.58 3.60 18.51
C GLN A 60 15.20 4.56 19.52
N SER A 61 15.92 3.99 20.49
CA SER A 61 16.75 4.75 21.43
C SER A 61 18.09 5.10 20.79
N PHE A 62 18.44 6.38 20.80
CA PHE A 62 19.75 6.87 20.36
C PHE A 62 20.16 8.07 21.22
N ASP A 63 21.39 8.05 21.73
CA ASP A 63 21.97 9.12 22.56
C ASP A 63 21.07 9.59 23.73
N GLY A 64 20.44 8.63 24.42
CA GLY A 64 19.60 8.90 25.59
C GLY A 64 18.19 9.42 25.30
N ALA A 65 17.80 9.57 24.03
CA ALA A 65 16.43 9.92 23.62
C ALA A 65 15.80 8.82 22.75
N VAL A 66 14.47 8.84 22.64
CA VAL A 66 13.71 7.96 21.76
C VAL A 66 13.20 8.77 20.58
N TYR A 67 13.46 8.28 19.37
CA TYR A 67 13.06 8.93 18.13
C TYR A 67 12.13 8.02 17.32
N PRO A 68 11.03 8.54 16.76
CA PRO A 68 10.26 7.82 15.76
C PRO A 68 10.94 7.92 14.39
N SER A 69 10.77 6.90 13.57
CA SER A 69 11.13 6.92 12.15
C SER A 69 10.02 6.26 11.35
N ASN A 70 9.81 6.77 10.14
CA ASN A 70 8.74 6.34 9.26
C ASN A 70 9.35 5.78 8.00
N GLY A 71 8.71 4.73 7.50
CA GLY A 71 8.78 4.35 6.11
C GLY A 71 7.45 4.12 5.46
N LEU A 72 7.51 3.48 4.30
CA LEU A 72 6.38 3.29 3.40
C LEU A 72 6.29 1.85 2.90
N ILE A 73 5.08 1.35 2.78
CA ILE A 73 4.74 0.09 2.13
C ILE A 73 3.77 0.45 1.02
N VAL A 74 4.08 0.01 -0.20
CA VAL A 74 3.25 0.27 -1.39
C VAL A 74 2.89 -1.06 -2.03
N ARG A 75 1.60 -1.29 -2.26
CA ARG A 75 1.11 -2.44 -3.01
C ARG A 75 1.55 -2.32 -4.47
N ASP A 76 2.19 -3.38 -4.99
CA ASP A 76 2.59 -3.52 -6.39
C ASP A 76 1.99 -4.80 -6.96
N GLY A 77 0.79 -4.70 -7.54
CA GLY A 77 0.01 -5.87 -7.98
C GLY A 77 -0.39 -6.77 -6.80
N ASP A 78 0.19 -7.97 -6.77
CA ASP A 78 0.01 -8.99 -5.72
C ASP A 78 1.18 -9.02 -4.71
N GLU A 79 2.14 -8.10 -4.86
CA GLU A 79 3.33 -7.97 -4.02
C GLU A 79 3.31 -6.64 -3.24
N LEU A 80 4.31 -6.46 -2.37
CA LEU A 80 4.53 -5.25 -1.59
C LEU A 80 5.96 -4.74 -1.81
N LEU A 81 6.08 -3.46 -2.16
CA LEU A 81 7.34 -2.74 -2.14
C LEU A 81 7.53 -2.05 -0.78
N LEU A 82 8.68 -2.27 -0.15
CA LEU A 82 9.06 -1.65 1.13
C LEU A 82 10.05 -0.49 0.89
N ILE A 83 9.79 0.63 1.57
CA ILE A 83 10.61 1.83 1.66
C ILE A 83 10.81 2.14 3.14
N ASP A 84 12.03 2.49 3.52
CA ASP A 84 12.58 2.67 4.88
C ASP A 84 11.77 3.48 5.86
#